data_AF-A0A832CUL1-F1
#
_entry.id   AF-A0A832CUL1-F1
#
_cell.length_a   1.000
_cell.length_b   1.000
_cell.length_c   1.000
_cell.angle_alpha   90.00
_cell.angle_beta   90.00
_cell.angle_gamma   90.00
#
_symmetry.space_group_name_H-M   'P 1'
#
loop_
_entity.id
_entity.type
_entity.pdbx_description
1 polymer ?
#
loop_
_entity_poly.entity_id
_entity_poly.type
_entity_poly.pdbx_seq_one_letter_code
_entity_poly.pdbx_strand_id
1 'polypeptide(L)'
;MKKILNILKIVYKVGYWVILLVLILVAGLTAVSTLKIPGNYKLFVVQSGSMEPKIKRMGVVAVKPFSEYKEGDVITAADPGNPKVTVTHRIVEIEKEGEQIFYITKGDANQDPDTEKRPKEYVLGKVIFSLPFIGYPLSFAKTQTGLIVMIIIPAAIIIYSELISIKNEALRLIKERRKRKLSIVEKAEVAVGKEIMAVENEVKEVEKEILKAAVEKEEKIKKGKKKNAKKVS
;
A
#
# COMPACT_ATOMS: atom_id res chain seq x y z
N MET A 1 14.50 -19.09 -10.51
CA MET A 1 13.24 -19.02 -9.72
C MET A 1 13.25 -17.98 -8.59
N LYS A 2 14.17 -18.00 -7.60
CA LYS A 2 14.18 -17.02 -6.48
C LYS A 2 14.26 -15.54 -6.91
N LYS A 3 15.01 -15.23 -7.97
CA LYS A 3 15.08 -13.86 -8.54
C LYS A 3 13.71 -13.38 -9.06
N ILE A 4 12.97 -14.24 -9.75
CA ILE A 4 11.62 -13.94 -10.29
C ILE A 4 10.63 -13.67 -9.15
N LEU A 5 10.65 -14.50 -8.10
CA LEU A 5 9.82 -14.28 -6.90
C LEU A 5 10.14 -12.96 -6.18
N ASN A 6 11.40 -12.54 -6.14
CA ASN A 6 11.78 -11.26 -5.55
C ASN A 6 11.34 -10.07 -6.40
N ILE A 7 11.47 -10.16 -7.72
CA ILE A 7 10.96 -9.13 -8.65
C ILE A 7 9.45 -8.99 -8.49
N LEU A 8 8.70 -10.10 -8.42
CA LEU A 8 7.25 -10.07 -8.23
C LEU A 8 6.85 -9.36 -6.93
N LYS A 9 7.58 -9.58 -5.84
CA LYS A 9 7.35 -8.90 -4.55
C LYS A 9 7.62 -7.39 -4.63
N ILE A 10 8.66 -6.99 -5.34
CA ILE A 10 8.98 -5.57 -5.55
C ILE A 10 7.86 -4.92 -6.37
N VAL A 11 7.45 -5.53 -7.48
CA VAL A 11 6.35 -5.04 -8.31
C VAL A 11 5.06 -4.89 -7.52
N TYR A 12 4.70 -5.89 -6.71
CA TYR A 12 3.52 -5.80 -5.83
C TYR A 12 3.63 -4.64 -4.83
N LYS A 13 4.79 -4.48 -4.18
CA LYS A 13 5.01 -3.40 -3.21
C LYS A 13 4.97 -2.03 -3.88
N VAL A 14 5.58 -1.87 -5.05
CA VAL A 14 5.52 -0.62 -5.82
C VAL A 14 4.08 -0.33 -6.24
N GLY A 15 3.36 -1.31 -6.78
CA GLY A 15 1.96 -1.17 -7.16
C GLY A 15 1.07 -0.76 -5.99
N TYR A 16 1.27 -1.37 -4.82
CA TYR A 16 0.58 -1.00 -3.57
C TYR A 16 0.76 0.49 -3.24
N TRP A 17 2.02 0.96 -3.19
CA TRP A 17 2.31 2.36 -2.85
C TRP A 17 1.80 3.33 -3.91
N VAL A 18 1.87 2.96 -5.19
CA VAL A 18 1.32 3.77 -6.29
C VAL A 18 -0.20 3.90 -6.17
N ILE A 19 -0.92 2.82 -5.90
CA ILE A 19 -2.38 2.85 -5.73
C ILE A 19 -2.77 3.73 -4.55
N LEU A 20 -2.09 3.58 -3.40
CA LEU A 20 -2.34 4.44 -2.24
C LEU A 20 -2.07 5.91 -2.53
N LEU A 21 -0.95 6.21 -3.20
CA LEU A 21 -0.62 7.58 -3.60
C LEU A 21 -1.71 8.18 -4.49
N VAL A 22 -2.17 7.44 -5.49
CA VAL A 22 -3.25 7.89 -6.38
C VAL A 22 -4.54 8.16 -5.60
N LEU A 23 -4.93 7.26 -4.69
CA LEU A 23 -6.13 7.45 -3.86
C LEU A 23 -6.00 8.70 -2.97
N ILE A 24 -4.84 8.92 -2.36
CA ILE A 24 -4.57 10.11 -1.54
C ILE A 24 -4.63 11.38 -2.38
N LEU A 25 -4.05 11.37 -3.59
CA LEU A 25 -4.07 12.51 -4.50
C LEU A 25 -5.50 12.85 -4.94
N VAL A 26 -6.32 11.84 -5.29
CA VAL A 26 -7.72 12.07 -5.68
C VAL A 26 -8.55 12.57 -4.49
N ALA A 27 -8.34 12.01 -3.29
CA ALA A 27 -8.99 12.48 -2.07
C ALA A 27 -8.62 13.94 -1.75
N GLY A 28 -7.33 14.26 -1.81
CA GLY A 28 -6.80 15.60 -1.59
C GLY A 28 -7.33 16.60 -2.63
N LEU A 29 -7.35 16.24 -3.91
CA LEU A 29 -7.88 17.10 -4.96
C LEU A 29 -9.40 17.33 -4.81
N THR A 30 -10.14 16.30 -4.39
CA THR A 30 -11.57 16.42 -4.08
C THR A 30 -11.79 17.40 -2.93
N ALA A 31 -10.99 17.29 -1.86
CA ALA A 31 -11.04 18.21 -0.72
C ALA A 31 -10.66 19.64 -1.11
N VAL A 32 -9.62 19.84 -1.92
CA VAL A 32 -9.22 21.16 -2.44
C VAL A 32 -10.30 21.76 -3.34
N SER A 33 -11.02 20.94 -4.10
CA SER A 33 -12.14 21.41 -4.93
C SER A 33 -13.34 21.87 -4.12
N THR A 34 -13.55 21.37 -2.90
CA THR A 34 -14.67 21.76 -2.02
C THR A 34 -14.29 22.85 -1.02
N LEU A 35 -13.02 22.92 -0.63
CA LEU A 35 -12.49 23.93 0.29
C LEU A 35 -12.11 25.23 -0.43
N LYS A 36 -12.15 26.34 0.29
CA LYS A 36 -11.71 27.64 -0.24
C LYS A 36 -10.20 27.62 -0.42
N ILE A 37 -9.74 27.61 -1.67
CA ILE A 37 -8.32 27.61 -2.01
C ILE A 37 -7.73 29.01 -1.70
N PRO A 38 -6.56 29.10 -1.05
CA PRO A 38 -5.88 30.38 -0.86
C PRO A 38 -5.62 31.08 -2.22
N GLY A 39 -5.90 32.38 -2.29
CA GLY A 39 -5.78 33.17 -3.53
C GLY A 39 -7.04 33.27 -4.39
N ASN A 40 -8.21 32.88 -3.86
CA ASN A 40 -9.53 32.96 -4.52
C ASN A 40 -9.65 32.11 -5.79
N TYR A 41 -8.88 31.03 -5.90
CA TYR A 41 -9.02 30.08 -6.98
C TYR A 41 -10.23 29.18 -6.76
N LYS A 42 -10.95 28.87 -7.83
CA LYS A 42 -12.07 27.92 -7.86
C LYS A 42 -11.80 26.86 -8.93
N LEU A 43 -12.11 25.61 -8.62
CA LEU A 43 -11.98 24.49 -9.56
C LEU A 43 -13.35 24.04 -10.03
N PHE A 44 -13.56 24.00 -11.35
CA PHE A 44 -14.79 23.51 -11.95
C PHE A 44 -14.50 22.34 -12.87
N VAL A 45 -15.40 21.35 -12.86
CA VAL A 45 -15.36 20.24 -13.82
C VAL A 45 -16.18 20.63 -15.04
N VAL A 46 -15.58 20.50 -16.22
CA VAL A 46 -16.21 20.83 -17.50
C VAL A 46 -17.16 19.70 -17.91
N GLN A 47 -18.46 19.96 -17.91
CA GLN A 47 -19.47 18.92 -18.19
C GLN A 47 -19.82 18.80 -19.69
N SER A 48 -19.73 19.90 -20.44
CA SER A 48 -20.04 19.95 -21.88
C SER A 48 -18.77 19.90 -22.74
N GLY A 49 -18.95 19.75 -24.05
CA GLY A 49 -17.87 19.88 -25.05
C GLY A 49 -17.85 21.24 -25.74
N SER A 50 -18.56 22.25 -25.23
CA SER A 50 -18.72 23.55 -25.91
C SER A 50 -17.43 24.35 -26.03
N MET A 51 -16.40 24.01 -25.25
CA MET A 51 -15.08 24.65 -25.28
C MET A 51 -14.02 23.81 -25.99
N GLU A 52 -14.41 22.74 -26.68
CA GLU A 52 -13.46 21.94 -27.46
C GLU A 52 -12.97 22.68 -28.72
N PRO A 53 -11.74 22.39 -29.20
CA PRO A 53 -10.76 21.43 -28.66
C PRO A 53 -9.92 21.98 -27.50
N LYS A 54 -9.99 23.29 -27.22
CA LYS A 54 -9.08 23.98 -26.30
C LYS A 54 -9.25 23.54 -24.84
N ILE A 55 -10.49 23.31 -24.41
CA ILE A 55 -10.82 22.76 -23.10
C ILE A 55 -11.66 21.50 -23.32
N LYS A 56 -11.09 20.36 -22.93
CA LYS A 56 -11.74 19.05 -23.11
C LYS A 56 -12.88 18.84 -22.12
N ARG A 57 -13.95 18.18 -22.60
CA ARG A 57 -15.01 17.67 -21.72
C ARG A 57 -14.40 16.76 -20.63
N MET A 58 -14.98 16.80 -19.44
CA MET A 58 -14.47 16.11 -18.24
C MET A 58 -13.03 16.51 -17.86
N GLY A 59 -12.57 17.67 -18.35
CA GLY A 59 -11.41 18.37 -17.81
C GLY A 59 -11.78 19.15 -16.54
N VAL A 60 -10.75 19.67 -15.87
CA VAL A 60 -10.88 20.62 -14.77
C VAL A 60 -10.31 21.96 -15.22
N VAL A 61 -11.05 23.04 -14.93
CA VAL A 61 -10.58 24.41 -15.13
C VAL A 61 -10.34 25.08 -13.78
N ALA A 62 -9.24 25.81 -13.69
CA ALA A 62 -8.96 26.67 -12.55
C ALA A 62 -9.31 28.11 -12.90
N VAL A 63 -10.18 28.69 -12.09
CA VAL A 63 -10.81 29.98 -12.30
C VAL A 63 -10.36 30.93 -11.20
N LYS A 64 -9.97 32.15 -11.60
CA LYS A 64 -9.58 33.21 -10.67
C LYS A 64 -10.37 34.49 -10.96
N PRO A 65 -10.96 35.15 -9.95
CA PRO A 65 -11.60 36.45 -10.13
C PRO A 65 -10.60 37.55 -10.54
N PHE A 66 -11.02 38.42 -11.47
CA PHE A 66 -10.31 39.65 -11.85
C PHE A 66 -11.25 40.86 -11.74
N SER A 67 -10.66 42.05 -11.59
CA SER A 67 -11.41 43.32 -11.60
C SER A 67 -11.98 43.64 -12.98
N GLU A 68 -11.30 43.22 -14.04
CA GLU A 68 -11.65 43.47 -15.43
C GLU A 68 -11.40 42.23 -16.28
N TYR A 69 -12.25 42.04 -17.29
CA TYR A 69 -12.16 40.98 -18.28
C TYR A 69 -12.15 41.60 -19.66
N LYS A 70 -11.49 40.94 -20.61
CA LYS A 70 -11.31 41.43 -21.98
C LYS A 70 -11.93 40.46 -22.98
N GLU A 71 -12.23 40.97 -24.17
CA GLU A 71 -12.59 40.11 -25.30
C GLU A 71 -11.51 39.06 -25.53
N GLY A 72 -11.95 37.84 -25.84
CA GLY A 72 -11.09 36.67 -25.95
C GLY A 72 -10.79 35.96 -24.64
N ASP A 73 -11.10 36.54 -23.47
CA ASP A 73 -10.95 35.82 -22.20
C ASP A 73 -11.96 34.67 -22.09
N VAL A 74 -11.53 33.54 -21.51
CA VAL A 74 -12.43 32.46 -21.13
C VAL A 74 -12.85 32.67 -19.68
N ILE A 75 -14.14 32.85 -19.46
CA ILE A 75 -14.69 33.10 -18.13
C ILE A 75 -15.63 31.97 -17.72
N THR A 76 -15.74 31.74 -16.42
CA THR A 76 -16.82 30.93 -15.84
C THR A 76 -17.80 31.87 -15.16
N ALA A 77 -19.06 31.82 -15.58
CA ALA A 77 -20.14 32.63 -15.02
C ALA A 77 -21.23 31.72 -14.43
N ALA A 78 -21.85 32.17 -13.35
CA ALA A 78 -23.06 31.57 -12.84
C ALA A 78 -24.25 31.93 -13.73
N ASP A 79 -25.24 31.05 -13.77
CA ASP A 79 -26.53 31.33 -14.37
C ASP A 79 -27.33 32.29 -13.45
N PRO A 80 -27.82 33.44 -13.96
CA PRO A 80 -28.62 34.36 -13.17
C PRO A 80 -29.89 33.73 -12.58
N GLY A 81 -30.52 32.78 -13.30
CA GLY A 81 -31.70 32.06 -12.84
C GLY A 81 -31.38 30.90 -11.89
N ASN A 82 -30.15 30.37 -11.92
CA ASN A 82 -29.72 29.32 -11.00
C ASN A 82 -28.21 29.40 -10.67
N PRO A 83 -27.83 30.01 -9.53
CA PRO A 83 -26.43 30.16 -9.14
C PRO A 83 -25.63 28.85 -8.99
N LYS A 84 -26.30 27.69 -8.93
CA LYS A 84 -25.64 26.37 -8.89
C LYS A 84 -25.18 25.91 -10.28
N VAL A 85 -25.77 26.45 -11.34
CA VAL A 85 -25.40 26.17 -12.73
C VAL A 85 -24.34 27.18 -13.12
N THR A 86 -23.25 26.69 -13.71
CA THR A 86 -22.14 27.53 -14.18
C THR A 86 -21.80 27.17 -15.60
N VAL A 87 -21.51 28.18 -16.41
CA VAL A 87 -21.15 28.06 -17.82
C VAL A 87 -19.76 28.66 -18.01
N THR A 88 -18.92 27.96 -18.78
CA THR A 88 -17.55 28.42 -19.06
C THR A 88 -17.42 28.64 -20.56
N HIS A 89 -17.35 29.89 -21.00
CA HIS A 89 -17.31 30.27 -22.42
C HIS A 89 -16.35 31.46 -22.64
N ARG A 90 -16.01 31.73 -23.91
CA ARG A 90 -15.14 32.83 -24.32
C ARG A 90 -15.95 34.10 -24.51
N ILE A 91 -15.46 35.22 -23.98
CA ILE A 91 -16.03 36.55 -24.26
C ILE A 91 -15.76 36.87 -25.73
N VAL A 92 -16.82 37.10 -26.48
CA VAL A 92 -16.75 37.53 -27.88
C VAL A 92 -17.03 39.02 -28.05
N GLU A 93 -17.78 39.61 -27.11
CA GLU A 93 -18.13 41.02 -27.13
C GLU A 93 -18.41 41.51 -25.70
N ILE A 94 -18.11 42.78 -25.45
CA ILE A 94 -18.37 43.47 -24.17
C ILE A 94 -19.29 44.65 -24.43
N GLU A 95 -20.47 44.61 -23.82
CA GLU A 95 -21.44 45.70 -23.89
C GLU A 95 -21.49 46.47 -22.56
N LYS A 96 -21.71 47.78 -22.66
CA LYS A 96 -21.91 48.66 -21.52
C LYS A 96 -23.28 49.32 -21.64
N GLU A 97 -24.13 49.05 -20.66
CA GLU A 97 -25.46 49.65 -20.55
C GLU A 97 -25.47 50.49 -19.27
N GLY A 98 -25.21 51.80 -19.42
CA GLY A 98 -25.01 52.71 -18.27
C GLY A 98 -23.75 52.35 -17.47
N GLU A 99 -23.91 52.10 -16.17
CA GLU A 99 -22.82 51.65 -15.28
C GLU A 99 -22.64 50.12 -15.28
N GLN A 100 -23.52 49.38 -15.93
CA GLN A 100 -23.48 47.92 -15.96
C GLN A 100 -22.66 47.40 -17.14
N ILE A 101 -21.88 46.34 -16.89
CA ILE A 101 -21.08 45.66 -17.89
C ILE A 101 -21.66 44.27 -18.12
N PHE A 102 -21.93 43.97 -19.39
CA PHE A 102 -22.43 42.70 -19.86
C PHE A 102 -21.42 42.05 -20.79
N TYR A 103 -21.25 40.73 -20.63
CA TYR A 103 -20.37 39.93 -21.47
C TYR A 103 -21.22 39.02 -22.36
N ILE A 104 -21.04 39.14 -23.67
CA ILE A 104 -21.57 38.16 -24.61
C ILE A 104 -20.52 37.06 -24.73
N THR A 105 -20.94 35.85 -24.39
CA THR A 105 -20.05 34.69 -24.39
C THR A 105 -20.41 33.71 -25.49
N LYS A 106 -19.43 32.91 -25.92
CA LYS A 106 -19.60 31.86 -26.90
C LYS A 106 -18.69 30.69 -26.57
N GLY A 107 -19.23 29.47 -26.65
CA GLY A 107 -18.41 28.26 -26.61
C GLY A 107 -17.50 28.18 -27.83
N ASP A 108 -16.22 27.83 -27.66
CA ASP A 108 -15.26 27.70 -28.77
C ASP A 108 -15.75 26.74 -29.88
N ALA A 109 -16.55 25.73 -29.54
CA ALA A 109 -17.15 24.76 -30.46
C ALA A 109 -18.56 25.13 -30.94
N ASN A 110 -19.19 26.17 -30.37
CA ASN A 110 -20.55 26.57 -30.74
C ASN A 110 -20.54 27.37 -32.05
N GLN A 111 -21.64 27.31 -32.81
CA GLN A 111 -21.80 28.11 -34.03
C GLN A 111 -22.19 29.55 -33.70
N ASP A 112 -23.15 29.72 -32.79
CA ASP A 112 -23.68 31.02 -32.41
C ASP A 112 -23.22 31.44 -31.01
N PRO A 113 -23.18 32.77 -30.71
CA PRO A 113 -23.05 33.27 -29.35
C PRO A 113 -24.19 32.81 -28.44
N ASP A 114 -23.95 32.81 -27.14
CA ASP A 114 -24.98 32.53 -26.15
C ASP A 114 -26.05 33.62 -26.17
N THR A 115 -27.32 33.23 -26.11
CA THR A 115 -28.46 34.18 -26.09
C THR A 115 -28.47 35.06 -24.85
N GLU A 116 -28.01 34.52 -23.72
CA GLU A 116 -28.01 35.23 -22.44
C GLU A 116 -26.71 35.99 -22.23
N LYS A 117 -26.83 37.32 -22.13
CA LYS A 117 -25.73 38.19 -21.70
C LYS A 117 -25.37 37.88 -20.25
N ARG A 118 -24.07 37.82 -19.95
CA ARG A 118 -23.56 37.55 -18.58
C ARG A 118 -23.23 38.88 -17.88
N PRO A 119 -24.00 39.30 -16.86
CA PRO A 119 -23.65 40.50 -16.10
C PRO A 119 -22.35 40.26 -15.31
N LYS A 120 -21.52 41.30 -15.15
CA LYS A 120 -20.22 41.19 -14.47
C LYS A 120 -20.29 40.59 -13.06
N GLU A 121 -21.36 40.86 -12.32
CA GLU A 121 -21.58 40.34 -10.97
C GLU A 121 -21.76 38.80 -10.90
N TYR A 122 -22.20 38.17 -12.00
CA TYR A 122 -22.33 36.71 -12.09
C TYR A 122 -21.04 36.04 -12.59
N VAL A 123 -20.02 36.80 -12.98
CA VAL A 123 -18.74 36.25 -13.43
C VAL A 123 -17.92 35.79 -12.23
N LEU A 124 -17.70 34.49 -12.14
CA LEU A 124 -16.95 33.87 -11.05
C LEU A 124 -15.44 34.02 -11.22
N GLY A 125 -14.98 34.25 -12.45
CA GLY A 125 -13.59 34.52 -12.76
C GLY A 125 -13.18 34.12 -14.18
N LYS A 126 -11.91 34.35 -14.47
CA LYS A 126 -11.22 33.94 -15.70
C LYS A 126 -10.55 32.59 -15.51
N VAL A 127 -10.61 31.74 -16.52
CA VAL A 127 -9.87 30.47 -16.59
C VAL A 127 -8.39 30.78 -16.77
N ILE A 128 -7.57 30.35 -15.82
CA ILE A 128 -6.11 30.53 -15.83
C ILE A 128 -5.43 29.32 -16.47
N PHE A 129 -5.91 28.11 -16.17
CA PHE A 129 -5.41 26.88 -16.76
C PHE A 129 -6.50 25.79 -16.79
N SER A 130 -6.30 24.79 -17.65
CA SER A 130 -7.17 23.62 -17.78
C SER A 130 -6.36 22.33 -17.80
N LEU A 131 -6.82 21.31 -17.09
CA LEU A 131 -6.24 19.97 -17.10
C LEU A 131 -7.25 18.95 -17.65
N PRO A 132 -6.96 18.28 -18.78
CA PRO A 132 -7.86 17.26 -19.31
C PRO A 132 -7.88 16.00 -18.42
N PHE A 133 -8.94 15.20 -18.54
CA PHE A 133 -9.12 13.88 -17.89
C PHE A 133 -9.22 13.85 -16.35
N ILE A 134 -8.78 14.88 -15.64
CA ILE A 134 -8.84 14.95 -14.17
C ILE A 134 -10.29 15.02 -13.64
N GLY A 135 -11.23 15.49 -14.46
CA GLY A 135 -12.64 15.59 -14.06
C GLY A 135 -13.32 14.24 -13.84
N TYR A 136 -12.85 13.15 -14.46
CA TYR A 136 -13.41 11.81 -14.26
C TYR A 136 -13.26 11.32 -12.81
N PRO A 137 -12.05 11.18 -12.25
CA PRO A 137 -11.89 10.73 -10.87
C PRO A 137 -12.50 11.71 -9.87
N LEU A 138 -12.47 13.02 -10.17
CA LEU A 138 -13.00 14.06 -9.29
C LEU A 138 -14.53 14.01 -9.21
N SER A 139 -15.21 13.89 -10.34
CA SER A 139 -16.67 13.74 -10.38
C SER A 139 -17.12 12.44 -9.73
N PHE A 140 -16.40 11.34 -9.98
CA PHE A 140 -16.68 10.06 -9.33
C PHE A 140 -16.52 10.15 -7.81
N ALA A 141 -15.43 10.74 -7.32
CA ALA A 141 -15.17 10.91 -5.88
C ALA A 141 -16.23 11.74 -5.14
N LYS A 142 -16.90 12.66 -5.85
CA LYS A 142 -18.01 13.47 -5.29
C LYS A 142 -19.33 12.70 -5.20
N THR A 143 -19.46 11.53 -5.82
CA THR A 143 -20.64 10.66 -5.66
C THR A 143 -20.58 9.89 -4.35
N GLN A 144 -21.74 9.53 -3.78
CA GLN A 144 -21.80 8.70 -2.58
C GLN A 144 -21.09 7.35 -2.78
N THR A 145 -21.31 6.70 -3.93
CA THR A 145 -20.64 5.45 -4.27
C THR A 145 -19.13 5.63 -4.38
N GLY A 146 -18.66 6.68 -5.06
CA GLY A 146 -17.23 6.94 -5.20
C GLY A 146 -16.54 7.22 -3.88
N LEU A 147 -17.19 7.95 -2.96
CA LEU A 147 -16.68 8.17 -1.62
C LEU A 147 -16.55 6.85 -0.83
N ILE A 148 -17.58 5.99 -0.85
CA ILE A 148 -17.55 4.68 -0.19
C ILE A 148 -16.40 3.84 -0.76
N VAL A 149 -16.28 3.76 -2.08
CA VAL A 149 -15.21 3.00 -2.76
C VAL A 149 -13.83 3.52 -2.36
N MET A 150 -13.66 4.84 -2.28
CA MET A 150 -12.40 5.48 -1.90
C MET A 150 -11.99 5.21 -0.45
N ILE A 151 -12.94 4.85 0.43
CA ILE A 151 -12.66 4.45 1.82
C ILE A 151 -12.43 2.94 1.91
N ILE A 152 -13.33 2.14 1.33
CA ILE A 152 -13.34 0.69 1.47
C ILE A 152 -12.15 0.04 0.78
N ILE A 153 -11.76 0.49 -0.42
CA ILE A 153 -10.61 -0.08 -1.14
C ILE A 153 -9.31 0.03 -0.32
N PRO A 154 -8.86 1.23 0.11
CA PRO A 154 -7.63 1.32 0.89
C PRO A 154 -7.75 0.60 2.24
N ALA A 155 -8.92 0.62 2.90
CA ALA A 155 -9.14 -0.14 4.13
C ALA A 155 -8.97 -1.66 3.90
N ALA A 156 -9.59 -2.21 2.85
CA ALA A 156 -9.47 -3.62 2.49
C ALA A 156 -8.04 -4.01 2.12
N ILE A 157 -7.32 -3.14 1.40
CA ILE A 157 -5.91 -3.32 1.06
C ILE A 157 -5.06 -3.40 2.33
N ILE A 158 -5.26 -2.50 3.30
CA ILE A 158 -4.54 -2.51 4.57
C ILE A 158 -4.85 -3.80 5.35
N ILE A 159 -6.14 -4.12 5.54
CA ILE A 159 -6.57 -5.34 6.26
C ILE A 159 -5.96 -6.59 5.63
N TYR A 160 -6.02 -6.71 4.31
CA TYR A 160 -5.45 -7.85 3.59
C TYR A 160 -3.93 -7.95 3.79
N SER A 161 -3.23 -6.81 3.75
CA SER A 161 -1.78 -6.77 3.98
C SER A 161 -1.40 -7.20 5.40
N GLU A 162 -2.16 -6.78 6.41
CA GLU A 162 -1.96 -7.17 7.81
C GLU A 162 -2.25 -8.66 8.02
N LEU A 163 -3.32 -9.20 7.44
CA LEU A 163 -3.63 -10.64 7.52
C LEU A 163 -2.50 -11.51 6.96
N ILE A 164 -1.89 -11.10 5.86
CA ILE A 164 -0.73 -11.81 5.29
C ILE A 164 0.48 -11.69 6.22
N SER A 165 0.72 -10.51 6.78
CA SER A 165 1.82 -10.27 7.72
C SER A 165 1.72 -11.19 8.93
N ILE A 166 0.54 -11.21 9.56
CA ILE A 166 0.23 -12.05 10.73
C ILE A 166 0.40 -13.53 10.39
N LYS A 167 -0.13 -13.99 9.25
CA LYS A 167 0.02 -15.39 8.81
C LYS A 167 1.50 -15.78 8.65
N ASN A 168 2.29 -14.91 8.04
CA ASN A 168 3.72 -15.18 7.80
C ASN A 168 4.52 -15.22 9.11
N GLU A 169 4.20 -14.34 10.06
CA GLU A 169 4.85 -14.31 11.37
C GLU A 169 4.45 -15.52 12.23
N ALA A 170 3.17 -15.89 12.24
CA ALA A 170 2.69 -17.09 12.92
C ALA A 170 3.38 -18.36 12.39
N LEU A 171 3.50 -18.49 11.06
CA LEU A 171 4.22 -19.62 10.44
C LEU A 171 5.71 -19.64 10.80
N ARG A 172 6.35 -18.48 10.88
CA ARG A 172 7.75 -18.36 11.32
C ARG A 172 7.91 -18.84 12.76
N LEU A 173 7.05 -18.41 13.67
CA LEU A 173 7.06 -18.82 15.08
C LEU A 173 6.86 -20.33 15.23
N ILE A 174 5.92 -20.93 14.49
CA ILE A 174 5.70 -22.39 14.49
C ILE A 174 6.95 -23.12 14.01
N LYS A 175 7.59 -22.65 12.94
CA LYS A 175 8.81 -23.25 12.38
C LYS A 175 9.98 -23.15 13.37
N GLU A 176 10.13 -22.01 14.04
CA GLU A 176 11.17 -21.80 15.06
C GLU A 176 10.94 -22.65 16.31
N ARG A 177 9.69 -22.79 16.78
CA ARG A 177 9.34 -23.70 17.87
C ARG A 177 9.64 -25.16 17.52
N ARG A 178 9.29 -25.59 16.31
CA ARG A 178 9.59 -26.96 15.83
C ARG A 178 11.09 -27.21 15.78
N LYS A 179 11.87 -26.29 15.20
CA LYS A 179 13.35 -26.38 15.18
C LYS A 179 13.94 -26.46 16.59
N ARG A 180 13.48 -25.62 17.52
CA ARG A 180 13.93 -25.65 18.91
C ARG A 180 13.63 -27.01 19.57
N LYS A 181 12.41 -27.53 19.42
CA LYS A 181 12.05 -28.86 19.95
C LYS A 181 12.96 -29.96 19.40
N LEU A 182 13.19 -30.00 18.08
CA LEU A 182 14.12 -30.97 17.48
C LEU A 182 15.52 -30.85 18.07
N SER A 183 16.06 -29.63 18.21
CA SER A 183 17.40 -29.44 18.78
C SER A 183 17.51 -29.84 20.26
N ILE A 184 16.41 -29.76 21.01
CA ILE A 184 16.37 -30.22 22.41
C ILE A 184 16.37 -31.74 22.46
N VAL A 185 15.56 -32.39 21.62
CA VAL A 185 15.51 -33.87 21.52
C VAL A 185 16.87 -34.42 21.10
N GLU A 186 17.48 -33.85 20.05
CA GLU A 186 18.81 -34.24 19.57
C GLU A 186 19.88 -34.09 20.67
N LYS A 187 19.85 -33.00 21.44
CA LYS A 187 20.75 -32.83 22.59
C LYS A 187 20.53 -33.85 23.69
N ALA A 188 19.28 -34.22 23.98
CA ALA A 188 18.95 -35.23 24.99
C ALA A 188 19.42 -36.63 24.56
N GLU A 189 19.18 -37.01 23.30
CA GLU A 189 19.65 -38.29 22.75
C GLU A 189 21.18 -38.42 22.81
N VAL A 190 21.91 -37.34 22.48
CA VAL A 190 23.38 -37.32 22.59
C VAL A 190 23.84 -37.45 24.05
N ALA A 191 23.16 -36.82 25.01
CA ALA A 191 23.51 -36.92 26.43
C ALA A 191 23.31 -38.35 26.95
N VAL A 192 22.15 -38.95 26.65
CA VAL A 192 21.83 -40.33 27.04
C VAL A 192 22.82 -41.32 26.43
N GLY A 193 23.15 -41.17 25.14
CA GLY A 193 24.14 -42.01 24.47
C GLY A 193 25.53 -41.94 25.13
N LYS A 194 25.95 -40.77 25.61
CA LYS A 194 27.21 -40.61 26.36
C LYS A 194 27.17 -41.31 27.72
N GLU A 195 26.07 -41.19 28.45
CA GLU A 195 25.91 -41.88 29.74
C GLU A 195 25.93 -43.40 29.56
N ILE A 196 25.21 -43.94 28.58
CA ILE A 196 25.20 -45.38 28.27
C ILE A 196 26.61 -45.87 27.94
N MET A 197 27.36 -45.14 27.08
CA MET A 197 28.74 -45.51 26.75
C MET A 197 29.66 -45.48 27.98
N ALA A 198 29.48 -44.53 28.90
CA ALA A 198 30.27 -44.46 30.13
C ALA A 198 30.02 -45.69 31.02
N VAL A 199 28.75 -46.04 31.25
CA VAL A 199 28.36 -47.22 32.03
C VAL A 199 28.87 -48.51 31.38
N GLU A 200 28.76 -48.63 30.04
CA GLU A 200 29.25 -49.82 29.34
C GLU A 200 30.77 -49.98 29.48
N ASN A 201 31.52 -48.87 29.51
CA ASN A 201 32.96 -48.91 29.76
C ASN A 201 33.28 -49.32 31.20
N GLU A 202 32.57 -48.79 32.19
CA GLU A 202 32.73 -49.20 33.60
C GLU A 202 32.43 -50.69 33.80
N VAL A 203 31.35 -51.20 33.19
CA VAL A 203 31.01 -52.64 33.24
C VAL A 203 32.13 -53.48 32.61
N LYS A 204 32.68 -53.07 31.46
CA LYS A 204 33.81 -53.75 30.83
C LYS A 204 35.08 -53.73 31.68
N GLU A 205 35.31 -52.67 32.45
CA GLU A 205 36.44 -52.63 33.41
C GLU A 205 36.22 -53.61 34.56
N VAL A 206 35.03 -53.61 35.16
CA VAL A 206 34.67 -54.55 36.24
C VAL A 206 34.77 -56.00 35.76
N GLU A 207 34.28 -56.33 34.56
CA GLU A 207 34.42 -57.66 33.97
C GLU A 207 35.90 -58.07 33.82
N LYS A 208 36.75 -57.16 33.37
CA LYS A 208 38.20 -57.41 33.27
C LYS A 208 38.83 -57.65 34.64
N GLU A 209 38.43 -56.91 35.67
CA GLU A 209 38.93 -57.10 37.03
C GLU A 209 38.49 -58.46 37.61
N ILE A 210 37.22 -58.82 37.44
CA ILE A 210 36.68 -60.13 37.85
C ILE A 210 37.45 -61.25 37.13
N LEU A 211 37.68 -61.13 35.82
CA LEU A 211 38.43 -62.11 35.04
C LEU A 211 39.88 -62.26 35.55
N LYS A 212 40.57 -61.14 35.81
CA LYS A 212 41.92 -61.15 36.39
C LYS A 212 41.95 -61.84 37.75
N ALA A 213 41.00 -61.51 38.64
CA ALA A 213 40.89 -62.12 39.96
C ALA A 213 40.61 -63.63 39.88
N ALA A 214 39.78 -64.06 38.93
CA ALA A 214 39.49 -65.47 38.67
C ALA A 214 40.75 -66.23 38.21
N VAL A 215 41.51 -65.66 37.27
CA VAL A 215 42.78 -66.23 36.79
C VAL A 215 43.81 -66.33 37.92
N GLU A 216 43.96 -65.29 38.73
CA GLU A 216 44.90 -65.29 39.86
C GLU A 216 44.52 -66.35 40.91
N LYS A 217 43.22 -66.53 41.15
CA LYS A 217 42.69 -67.56 42.05
C LYS A 217 42.97 -68.97 41.51
N GLU A 218 42.77 -69.20 40.21
CA GLU A 218 43.15 -70.48 39.58
C GLU A 218 44.65 -70.75 39.66
N GLU A 219 45.50 -69.75 39.44
CA GLU A 219 46.95 -69.91 39.58
C GLU A 219 47.35 -70.28 41.01
N LYS A 220 46.75 -69.63 42.02
CA LYS A 220 46.98 -69.95 43.44
C LYS A 220 46.55 -71.38 43.75
N ILE A 221 45.41 -71.84 43.23
CA ILE A 221 44.94 -73.23 43.38
C ILE A 221 45.90 -74.23 42.70
N LYS A 222 46.39 -73.94 41.49
CA LYS A 222 47.38 -74.79 40.78
C LYS A 222 48.71 -74.85 41.54
N LYS A 223 49.19 -73.73 42.10
CA LYS A 223 50.41 -73.68 42.94
C LYS A 223 50.23 -74.44 44.26
N GLY A 224 49.06 -74.38 44.88
CA GLY A 224 48.71 -75.16 46.07
C GLY A 224 48.69 -76.67 45.81
N LYS A 225 48.09 -77.11 44.70
CA LYS A 225 48.10 -78.52 44.28
C LYS A 225 49.52 -79.03 43.97
N LYS A 226 50.37 -78.22 43.33
CA LYS A 226 51.80 -78.56 43.10
C LYS A 226 52.63 -78.67 44.38
N LYS A 227 52.38 -77.83 45.39
CA LYS A 227 53.04 -77.92 46.70
C LYS A 227 52.63 -79.17 47.49
N ASN A 228 51.36 -79.56 47.42
CA ASN A 228 50.91 -80.81 48.05
C ASN A 228 51.45 -82.05 47.32
N ALA A 229 51.53 -82.05 45.99
CA ALA A 229 52.13 -83.16 45.24
C ALA A 229 53.63 -83.39 45.55
N LYS A 230 54.36 -82.33 45.94
CA LYS A 230 55.78 -82.40 46.33
C LYS A 230 56.03 -82.82 47.79
N LYS A 231 54.96 -82.94 48.59
CA LYS A 231 55.02 -83.29 50.03
C LYS A 231 54.67 -84.76 50.30
N VAL A 232 54.31 -85.51 49.25
CA VAL A 232 53.92 -86.94 49.29
C VAL A 232 54.90 -87.81 48.48
N SER A 233 56.05 -87.24 48.12
CA SER A 233 57.18 -87.90 47.44
C SER A 233 58.42 -87.74 48.30
#